data_AF-A0A662H2V6-F1
#
_entry.id   AF-A0A662H2V6-F1
#
_cell.length_a   1.000
_cell.length_b   1.000
_cell.length_c   1.000
_cell.angle_alpha   90.00
_cell.angle_beta   90.00
_cell.angle_gamma   90.00
#
_symmetry.space_group_name_H-M   'P 1'
#
loop_
_entity.id
_entity.type
_entity.pdbx_description
1 polymer ?
#
loop_
_entity_poly.entity_id
_entity_poly.type
_entity_poly.pdbx_seq_one_letter_code
_entity_poly.pdbx_strand_id
1 'polypeptide(L)'
;MAKVMVLARIFPSEIGVDLNKVLESIKEKLPIEIKINDYKEEPIAFGLKALKVQFLMPEDFEGGTTVIENLASEINEVSQVEILMVSRI
;
A
#
# COMPACT_ATOMS: atom_id res chain seq x y z
N MET A 1 -12.13 1.27 -19.83
CA MET A 1 -11.26 0.30 -19.13
C MET A 1 -11.78 0.20 -17.71
N ALA A 2 -12.10 -1.01 -17.26
CA ALA A 2 -12.55 -1.23 -15.89
C ALA A 2 -11.37 -1.02 -14.93
N LYS A 3 -11.64 -0.49 -13.74
CA LYS A 3 -10.63 -0.30 -12.71
C LYS A 3 -10.97 -1.16 -11.51
N VAL A 4 -9.94 -1.52 -10.77
CA VAL A 4 -10.09 -2.13 -9.45
C VAL A 4 -9.51 -1.21 -8.41
N MET A 5 -10.19 -1.19 -7.27
CA MET A 5 -9.75 -0.59 -6.03
C MET A 5 -9.18 -1.68 -5.14
N VAL A 6 -7.94 -1.50 -4.71
CA VAL A 6 -7.26 -2.39 -3.77
C VAL A 6 -7.04 -1.63 -2.48
N LEU A 7 -7.52 -2.16 -1.37
CA LEU A 7 -7.23 -1.62 -0.04
C LEU A 7 -6.16 -2.50 0.60
N ALA A 8 -5.00 -1.91 0.87
CA ALA A 8 -3.89 -2.59 1.55
C ALA A 8 -3.60 -1.94 2.89
N ARG A 9 -3.09 -2.74 3.82
CA ARG A 9 -2.52 -2.30 5.09
C ARG A 9 -1.03 -2.61 5.07
N ILE A 10 -0.21 -1.60 5.36
CA ILE A 10 1.23 -1.65 5.28
C ILE A 10 1.76 -1.44 6.70
N PHE A 11 2.44 -2.45 7.21
CA PHE A 11 3.02 -2.44 8.54
C PHE A 11 4.45 -1.90 8.47
N PRO A 12 4.80 -0.91 9.31
CA PRO A 12 6.19 -0.49 9.40
C PRO A 12 7.05 -1.59 10.02
N SER A 13 8.35 -1.50 9.84
CA SER A 13 9.33 -2.42 10.43
C SER A 13 9.37 -2.33 11.96
N GLU A 14 9.13 -1.15 12.52
CA GLU A 14 9.13 -0.91 13.97
C GLU A 14 8.27 0.31 14.38
N ILE A 15 8.12 0.49 15.69
CA ILE A 15 7.43 1.65 16.26
C ILE A 15 8.27 2.91 16.04
N GLY A 16 7.63 4.01 15.65
CA GLY A 16 8.30 5.30 15.44
C GLY A 16 8.79 5.54 14.01
N VAL A 17 8.65 4.56 13.13
CA VAL A 17 8.82 4.75 11.69
C VAL A 17 7.85 5.83 11.20
N ASP A 18 8.36 6.77 10.40
CA ASP A 18 7.58 7.84 9.81
C ASP A 18 6.77 7.31 8.62
N LEU A 19 5.47 7.09 8.84
CA LEU A 19 4.56 6.58 7.82
C LEU A 19 4.39 7.53 6.63
N ASN A 20 4.67 8.83 6.79
CA ASN A 20 4.68 9.74 5.65
C ASN A 20 5.86 9.45 4.73
N LYS A 21 7.04 9.15 5.28
CA LYS A 21 8.19 8.74 4.45
C LYS A 21 7.92 7.42 3.74
N VAL A 22 7.32 6.45 4.43
CA VAL A 22 6.90 5.18 3.82
C VAL A 22 5.95 5.46 2.64
N LEU A 23 4.94 6.31 2.85
CA LEU A 23 4.01 6.70 1.79
C LEU A 23 4.72 7.36 0.60
N GLU A 24 5.65 8.28 0.84
CA GLU A 24 6.41 8.94 -0.25
C GLU A 24 7.27 7.92 -1.01
N SER A 25 7.96 7.02 -0.32
CA SER A 25 8.71 5.93 -0.98
C SER A 25 7.82 5.02 -1.80
N ILE A 26 6.58 4.76 -1.36
CA ILE A 26 5.60 4.00 -2.14
C ILE A 26 5.21 4.75 -3.41
N LYS A 27 4.94 6.06 -3.30
CA LYS A 27 4.57 6.90 -4.46
C LYS A 27 5.68 6.96 -5.50
N GLU A 28 6.94 7.06 -5.07
CA GLU A 28 8.10 7.14 -5.97
C GLU A 28 8.33 5.84 -6.75
N LYS A 29 8.06 4.68 -6.13
CA LYS A 29 8.25 3.37 -6.76
C LYS A 29 7.03 2.87 -7.53
N LEU A 30 5.87 3.52 -7.37
CA LEU A 30 4.61 3.05 -7.94
C LEU A 30 4.65 3.08 -9.48
N PRO A 31 4.17 2.03 -10.17
CA PRO A 31 3.95 2.09 -11.61
C PRO A 31 2.99 3.21 -11.98
N ILE A 32 3.17 3.81 -13.16
CA ILE A 32 2.41 4.98 -13.61
C ILE A 32 0.91 4.70 -13.81
N GLU A 33 0.56 3.44 -14.04
CA GLU A 33 -0.80 2.94 -14.21
C GLU A 33 -1.56 2.80 -12.88
N ILE A 34 -0.83 2.66 -11.77
CA ILE A 34 -1.38 2.52 -10.43
C ILE A 34 -1.41 3.90 -9.78
N LYS A 35 -2.46 4.21 -9.03
CA LYS A 35 -2.60 5.48 -8.30
C LYS A 35 -3.03 5.25 -6.88
N ILE A 36 -2.53 6.07 -5.97
CA ILE A 36 -3.08 6.16 -4.62
C ILE A 36 -4.28 7.09 -4.66
N ASN A 37 -5.46 6.59 -4.26
CA ASN A 37 -6.69 7.39 -4.16
C ASN A 37 -6.87 8.01 -2.78
N ASP A 38 -6.56 7.25 -1.73
CA ASP A 38 -6.65 7.70 -0.35
C ASP A 38 -5.67 6.92 0.53
N TYR A 39 -5.33 7.46 1.69
CA TYR A 39 -4.54 6.79 2.70
C TYR A 39 -4.83 7.33 4.09
N LYS A 40 -4.62 6.50 5.12
CA LYS A 40 -4.71 6.92 6.51
C LYS A 40 -3.81 6.08 7.41
N GLU A 41 -3.41 6.67 8.53
CA GLU A 41 -2.81 5.90 9.62
C GLU A 41 -3.89 5.13 10.39
N GLU A 42 -3.65 3.86 10.66
CA GLU A 42 -4.53 2.98 11.42
C GLU A 42 -3.78 2.47 12.67
N PRO A 43 -4.21 2.82 13.90
CA PRO A 43 -3.63 2.27 15.12
C PRO A 43 -3.84 0.76 15.18
N ILE A 44 -2.78 0.01 15.50
CA ILE A 44 -2.84 -1.45 15.63
C ILE A 44 -2.84 -1.85 17.11
N ALA A 45 -1.66 -1.80 17.76
CA ALA A 45 -1.48 -2.09 19.19
C ALA A 45 -0.12 -1.57 19.66
N PHE A 46 0.04 -1.35 20.97
CA PHE A 46 1.32 -0.99 21.59
C PHE A 46 2.02 0.22 20.95
N GLY A 47 1.26 1.21 20.48
CA GLY A 47 1.80 2.41 19.82
C GLY A 47 2.21 2.20 18.35
N LEU A 48 2.12 0.99 17.82
CA LEU A 48 2.31 0.71 16.40
C LEU A 48 1.12 1.25 15.60
N LYS A 49 1.42 1.96 14.52
CA LYS A 49 0.45 2.39 13.51
C LYS A 49 0.81 1.76 12.18
N ALA A 50 -0.19 1.31 11.45
CA ALA A 50 -0.05 0.87 10.06
C ALA A 50 -0.51 1.97 9.10
N LEU A 51 0.01 1.96 7.89
CA LEU A 51 -0.47 2.81 6.81
C LEU A 51 -1.50 2.02 5.99
N LYS A 52 -2.74 2.49 5.98
CA LYS A 52 -3.82 1.90 5.18
C LYS A 52 -3.99 2.70 3.91
N VAL A 53 -3.75 2.08 2.76
CA VAL A 53 -3.67 2.74 1.46
C VAL A 53 -4.68 2.15 0.50
N GLN A 54 -5.38 3.02 -0.21
CA GLN A 54 -6.28 2.67 -1.29
C GLN A 54 -5.59 2.91 -2.63
N PHE A 55 -5.34 1.84 -3.37
CA PHE A 55 -4.78 1.87 -4.72
C PHE A 55 -5.89 1.72 -5.75
N LEU A 56 -5.75 2.41 -6.88
CA LEU A 56 -6.55 2.24 -8.09
C LEU A 56 -5.63 1.75 -9.19
N MET A 57 -6.01 0.65 -9.84
CA MET A 57 -5.25 0.07 -10.94
C MET A 57 -6.16 -0.50 -12.02
N PRO A 58 -5.67 -0.68 -13.26
CA PRO A 58 -6.41 -1.40 -14.30
C PRO A 58 -6.74 -2.82 -13.84
N GLU A 59 -7.94 -3.31 -14.19
CA GLU A 59 -8.35 -4.68 -13.87
C GLU A 59 -7.45 -5.74 -14.51
N ASP A 60 -6.92 -5.44 -15.69
CA ASP A 60 -6.06 -6.28 -16.53
C ASP A 60 -4.56 -6.03 -16.30
N PHE A 61 -4.18 -5.33 -15.22
CA PHE A 61 -2.78 -5.07 -14.90
C PHE A 61 -2.04 -6.38 -14.59
N GLU A 62 -0.94 -6.62 -15.31
CA GLU A 62 -0.15 -7.84 -15.17
C GLU A 62 0.41 -7.98 -13.73
N GLY A 63 0.25 -9.17 -13.14
CA GLY A 63 0.67 -9.44 -11.77
C GLY A 63 -0.34 -9.05 -10.68
N GLY A 64 -1.40 -8.29 -11.00
CA GLY A 64 -2.46 -7.94 -10.04
C GLY A 64 -1.93 -7.27 -8.78
N THR A 65 -2.39 -7.69 -7.59
CA THR A 65 -1.96 -7.09 -6.31
C THR A 65 -0.50 -7.36 -5.94
N THR A 66 0.12 -8.37 -6.54
CA THR A 66 1.53 -8.77 -6.29
C THR A 66 2.49 -7.60 -6.46
N VAL A 67 2.18 -6.66 -7.38
CA VAL A 67 2.99 -5.46 -7.59
C VAL A 67 3.09 -4.58 -6.34
N ILE A 68 2.01 -4.50 -5.54
CA ILE A 68 1.97 -3.71 -4.30
C ILE A 68 2.82 -4.39 -3.23
N GLU A 69 2.70 -5.71 -3.11
CA GLU A 69 3.44 -6.52 -2.15
C GLU A 69 4.95 -6.49 -2.45
N ASN A 70 5.33 -6.68 -3.72
CA ASN A 70 6.72 -6.61 -4.16
C ASN A 70 7.32 -5.22 -3.92
N LEU A 71 6.62 -4.17 -4.34
CA LEU A 71 7.09 -2.80 -4.15
C LEU A 71 7.34 -2.47 -2.68
N ALA A 72 6.43 -2.90 -1.80
CA ALA A 72 6.56 -2.68 -0.38
C ALA A 72 7.70 -3.51 0.24
N SER A 73 7.98 -4.72 -0.28
CA SER A 73 9.11 -5.53 0.18
C SER A 73 10.49 -4.90 -0.10
N GLU A 74 10.56 -3.95 -1.05
CA GLU A 74 11.78 -3.20 -1.34
C GLU A 74 11.95 -1.94 -0.48
N ILE A 75 11.02 -1.67 0.44
CA ILE A 75 11.09 -0.53 1.36
C ILE A 75 11.52 -1.08 2.72
N ASN A 76 12.73 -0.75 3.15
CA ASN A 76 13.33 -1.30 4.38
C ASN A 76 12.50 -1.00 5.64
N GLU A 77 11.77 0.12 5.61
CA GLU A 77 10.89 0.59 6.67
C GLU A 77 9.55 -0.16 6.72
N VAL A 78 9.30 -1.09 5.81
CA VAL A 78 8.08 -1.92 5.77
C VAL A 78 8.41 -3.35 6.18
N SER A 79 7.64 -3.90 7.12
CA SER A 79 7.75 -5.32 7.51
C SER A 79 6.83 -6.22 6.70
N GLN A 80 5.62 -5.77 6.44
CA GLN A 80 4.58 -6.61 5.86
C GLN A 80 3.52 -5.75 5.16
N VAL A 81 2.94 -6.31 4.10
CA VAL A 81 1.70 -5.81 3.49
C VAL A 81 0.60 -6.86 3.61
N GLU A 82 -0.61 -6.38 3.87
CA GLU A 82 -1.82 -7.19 3.92
C GLU A 82 -2.85 -6.59 2.97
N ILE A 83 -3.30 -7.38 1.99
CA ILE A 83 -4.41 -6.99 1.11
C ILE A 83 -5.72 -7.23 1.85
N LEU A 84 -6.45 -6.15 2.17
CA LEU A 84 -7.69 -6.22 2.93
C LEU A 84 -8.91 -6.44 2.04
N MET A 85 -8.91 -5.82 0.86
CA MET A 85 -10.06 -5.83 -0.04
C MET A 85 -9.62 -5.54 -1.47
N VAL A 86 -10.28 -6.19 -2.43
CA VAL A 86 -10.24 -5.85 -3.85
C VAL A 86 -11.68 -5.69 -4.33
N SER A 87 -12.00 -4.57 -4.97
CA SER A 87 -13.34 -4.29 -5.50
C SER A 87 -13.25 -3.69 -6.90
N ARG A 88 -14.19 -4.03 -7.78
CA ARG A 88 -14.34 -3.37 -9.08
C ARG A 88 -15.05 -2.03 -8.89
N ILE A 89 -14.67 -1.03 -9.68
CA ILE A 89 -15.26 0.33 -9.66
C ILE A 89 -15.56 0.85 -11.07
#